data_AF-F8IFJ1-F1
#
_entry.id   AF-F8IFJ1-F1
#
_cell.length_a   1.000
_cell.length_b   1.000
_cell.length_c   1.000
_cell.angle_alpha   90.00
_cell.angle_beta   90.00
_cell.angle_gamma   90.00
#
_symmetry.space_group_name_H-M   'P 1'
#
loop_
_entity.id
_entity.type
_entity.pdbx_description
1 polymer ?
#
loop_
_entity_poly.entity_id
_entity_poly.type
_entity_poly.pdbx_seq_one_letter_code
_entity_poly.pdbx_strand_id
1 'polypeptide(L)'
;MAAVKGEVELARVRYDAATGLVPVVAQDAETGDVLMLAYADREAVKRTLATGYAWYYSRSRRAYWRKGATSGNVQRVVEVRVDCDGDAVLYRVVPEGPACHTGEQVCFYRRLVPDGVSSEAAKEVGPNPEGAAVRAEEGDVPAASDASGDVPGNVAWDESALARLWGVIDSRYRERPDGSYTTYLFTHGAERMGKKIGEEAVEVALAGLKAERDATAKAEVAAESADLLYHLLVLWRHVGVQPADVWQVLEKRA
;
A
#
# COMPACT_ATOMS: atom_id res chain seq x y z
N MET A 1 18.12 -23.91 1.37
CA MET A 1 18.30 -22.47 1.04
C MET A 1 19.33 -22.37 -0.07
N ALA A 2 18.91 -21.99 -1.26
CA ALA A 2 19.85 -21.78 -2.37
C ALA A 2 20.48 -20.39 -2.19
N ALA A 3 21.81 -20.36 -2.00
CA ALA A 3 22.58 -19.13 -2.18
C ALA A 3 22.28 -18.58 -3.58
N VAL A 4 22.08 -17.26 -3.70
CA VAL A 4 22.02 -16.59 -5.00
C VAL A 4 23.40 -16.74 -5.65
N LYS A 5 23.60 -17.84 -6.38
CA LYS A 5 24.79 -18.09 -7.21
C LYS A 5 24.55 -17.43 -8.56
N GLY A 6 25.05 -16.21 -8.69
CA GLY A 6 25.15 -15.46 -9.95
C GLY A 6 25.95 -14.18 -9.67
N GLU A 7 26.76 -13.73 -10.63
CA GLU A 7 27.31 -12.38 -10.58
C GLU A 7 26.12 -11.40 -10.55
N VAL A 8 25.92 -10.72 -9.43
CA VAL A 8 24.86 -9.73 -9.34
C VAL A 8 25.27 -8.53 -10.18
N GLU A 9 24.47 -8.22 -11.20
CA GLU A 9 24.71 -7.08 -12.09
C GLU A 9 24.44 -5.76 -11.35
N LEU A 10 25.43 -5.31 -10.57
CA LEU A 10 25.43 -4.01 -9.90
C LEU A 10 25.56 -2.82 -10.90
N ALA A 11 25.50 -3.09 -12.20
CA ALA A 11 25.65 -2.07 -13.25
C ALA A 11 24.42 -1.15 -13.34
N ARG A 12 23.24 -1.64 -12.90
CA ARG A 12 22.00 -0.86 -12.91
C ARG A 12 21.89 0.16 -11.77
N VAL A 13 22.74 0.07 -10.75
CA VAL A 13 22.77 1.05 -9.66
C VAL A 13 23.66 2.22 -10.05
N ARG A 14 23.07 3.40 -10.17
CA ARG A 14 23.76 4.67 -10.40
C ARG A 14 24.11 5.28 -9.05
N TYR A 15 25.41 5.33 -8.78
CA TYR A 15 25.95 5.99 -7.60
C TYR A 15 26.20 7.46 -7.92
N ASP A 16 25.95 8.33 -6.96
CA ASP A 16 26.28 9.76 -7.08
C ASP A 16 27.76 9.94 -7.42
N ALA A 17 28.05 10.73 -8.45
CA ALA A 17 29.41 10.84 -8.99
C ALA A 17 30.40 11.51 -8.02
N ALA A 18 29.91 12.39 -7.14
CA ALA A 18 30.75 13.12 -6.20
C ALA A 18 31.08 12.28 -4.94
N THR A 19 30.11 11.50 -4.46
CA THR A 19 30.21 10.77 -3.19
C THR A 19 30.42 9.27 -3.36
N GLY A 20 30.08 8.70 -4.51
CA GLY A 20 30.06 7.26 -4.75
C GLY A 20 28.93 6.53 -4.00
N LEU A 21 27.92 7.25 -3.52
CA LEU A 21 26.84 6.70 -2.69
C LEU A 21 25.49 6.68 -3.42
N VAL A 22 24.62 5.78 -3.00
CA VAL A 22 23.22 5.69 -3.39
C VAL A 22 22.33 5.72 -2.13
N PRO A 23 21.20 6.44 -2.13
CA PRO A 23 20.20 6.31 -1.09
C PRO A 23 19.61 4.90 -1.09
N VAL A 24 19.45 4.36 0.12
CA VAL A 24 18.83 3.06 0.36
C VAL A 24 17.68 3.23 1.33
N VAL A 25 16.49 2.86 0.87
CA VAL A 25 15.29 2.73 1.71
C VAL A 25 15.23 1.30 2.25
N ALA A 26 15.14 1.14 3.56
CA ALA A 26 14.84 -0.14 4.19
C ALA A 26 13.34 -0.19 4.48
N GLN A 27 12.66 -1.21 3.96
CA GLN A 27 11.23 -1.42 4.16
C GLN A 27 11.00 -2.80 4.75
N ASP A 28 10.07 -2.89 5.71
CA ASP A 28 9.64 -4.16 6.25
C ASP A 28 9.02 -5.03 5.13
N ALA A 29 9.49 -6.27 5.04
CA ALA A 29 9.05 -7.21 4.02
C ALA A 29 7.63 -7.75 4.26
N GLU A 30 7.14 -7.68 5.50
CA GLU A 30 5.83 -8.15 5.91
C GLU A 30 4.84 -6.98 6.02
N THR A 31 5.18 -5.93 6.75
CA THR A 31 4.24 -4.82 7.01
C THR A 31 4.22 -3.75 5.92
N GLY A 32 5.31 -3.65 5.13
CA GLY A 32 5.49 -2.56 4.18
C GLY A 32 5.94 -1.23 4.81
N ASP A 33 6.19 -1.19 6.11
CA ASP A 33 6.65 0.02 6.79
C ASP A 33 8.02 0.47 6.27
N VAL A 34 8.16 1.78 6.04
CA VAL A 34 9.47 2.38 5.76
C VAL A 34 10.24 2.50 7.08
N LEU A 35 11.17 1.59 7.29
CA LEU A 35 11.95 1.48 8.53
C LEU A 35 12.97 2.60 8.66
N MET A 36 13.76 2.85 7.61
CA MET A 36 14.81 3.87 7.62
C MET A 36 15.33 4.20 6.22
N LEU A 37 15.99 5.35 6.11
CA LEU A 37 16.84 5.70 4.97
C LEU A 37 18.30 5.77 5.42
N ALA A 38 19.17 5.16 4.62
CA ALA A 38 20.62 5.24 4.78
C ALA A 38 21.29 5.35 3.40
N TYR A 39 22.62 5.33 3.37
CA TYR A 39 23.40 5.37 2.14
C TYR A 39 24.27 4.12 2.03
N ALA A 40 24.48 3.65 0.81
CA ALA A 40 25.40 2.56 0.49
C ALA A 40 26.29 2.96 -0.69
N ASP A 41 27.52 2.50 -0.72
CA ASP A 41 28.33 2.48 -1.94
C ASP A 41 28.19 1.11 -2.62
N ARG A 42 28.92 0.91 -3.72
CA ARG A 42 28.93 -0.37 -4.45
C ARG A 42 29.32 -1.56 -3.57
N GLU A 43 30.26 -1.37 -2.65
CA GLU A 43 30.76 -2.44 -1.78
C GLU A 43 29.74 -2.80 -0.70
N ALA A 44 29.04 -1.82 -0.11
CA ALA A 44 27.96 -2.06 0.84
C ALA A 44 26.81 -2.85 0.19
N VAL A 45 26.38 -2.49 -1.02
CA VAL A 45 25.36 -3.26 -1.76
C VAL A 45 25.83 -4.70 -2.03
N LYS A 46 27.10 -4.87 -2.45
CA LYS A 46 27.70 -6.19 -2.66
C LYS A 46 27.69 -7.04 -1.38
N ARG A 47 28.06 -6.46 -0.23
CA ARG A 47 28.01 -7.15 1.08
C ARG A 47 26.59 -7.50 1.48
N THR A 48 25.63 -6.63 1.21
CA THR A 48 24.21 -6.92 1.46
C THR A 48 23.78 -8.19 0.72
N LEU A 49 24.03 -8.25 -0.58
CA LEU A 49 23.69 -9.40 -1.41
C LEU A 49 24.45 -10.67 -1.00
N ALA A 50 25.73 -10.55 -0.65
CA ALA A 50 26.57 -11.68 -0.29
C ALA A 50 26.20 -12.28 1.09
N THR A 51 25.81 -11.44 2.05
CA THR A 51 25.56 -11.86 3.43
C THR A 51 24.09 -12.10 3.75
N GLY A 52 23.16 -11.55 2.95
CA GLY A 52 21.74 -11.55 3.25
C GLY A 52 21.34 -10.62 4.41
N TYR A 53 22.22 -9.70 4.82
CA TYR A 53 21.94 -8.70 5.88
C TYR A 53 22.17 -7.29 5.37
N ALA A 54 21.42 -6.31 5.87
CA ALA A 54 21.55 -4.93 5.40
C ALA A 54 22.90 -4.30 5.81
N TRP A 55 23.71 -3.96 4.80
CA TRP A 55 24.94 -3.19 4.94
C TRP A 55 24.78 -1.79 4.37
N TYR A 56 25.41 -0.84 5.05
CA TYR A 56 25.39 0.57 4.67
C TYR A 56 26.79 1.19 4.83
N TYR A 57 27.00 2.38 4.26
CA TYR A 57 28.22 3.17 4.38
C TYR A 57 27.98 4.48 5.14
N SER A 58 28.61 4.63 6.30
CA SER A 58 28.32 5.74 7.21
C SER A 58 29.13 6.94 6.78
N ARG A 59 28.47 7.98 6.27
CA ARG A 59 29.14 9.21 5.82
C ARG A 59 29.96 9.88 6.93
N SER A 60 29.42 9.91 8.15
CA SER A 60 30.09 10.51 9.32
C SER A 60 31.25 9.66 9.84
N ARG A 61 31.06 8.34 9.98
CA ARG A 61 32.09 7.42 10.50
C ARG A 61 33.08 6.95 9.43
N ARG A 62 32.79 7.22 8.16
CA ARG A 62 33.54 6.76 6.98
C ARG A 62 33.83 5.26 7.03
N ALA A 63 32.81 4.49 7.40
CA ALA A 63 32.94 3.07 7.67
C ALA A 63 31.69 2.31 7.24
N TYR A 64 31.90 1.07 6.80
CA TYR A 64 30.83 0.10 6.59
C TYR A 64 30.23 -0.33 7.92
N TRP A 65 28.91 -0.46 7.96
CA TRP A 65 28.26 -1.09 9.10
C TRP A 65 27.14 -2.00 8.65
N ARG A 66 27.08 -3.19 9.26
CA ARG A 66 25.90 -4.05 9.20
C ARG A 66 24.90 -3.54 10.23
N LYS A 67 23.66 -3.24 9.82
CA LYS A 67 22.61 -2.79 10.74
C LYS A 67 22.43 -3.83 11.84
N GLY A 68 22.37 -3.39 13.10
CA GLY A 68 22.21 -4.27 14.26
C GLY A 68 23.44 -5.04 14.69
N ALA A 69 24.62 -4.84 14.08
CA ALA A 69 25.83 -5.59 14.45
C ALA A 69 26.21 -5.47 15.94
N THR A 70 25.87 -4.34 16.57
CA THR A 70 26.14 -4.07 17.99
C THR A 70 24.89 -4.28 18.85
N SER A 71 23.71 -3.88 18.38
CA SER A 71 22.48 -3.91 19.18
C SER A 71 21.71 -5.22 19.09
N GLY A 72 22.05 -6.12 18.17
CA GLY A 72 21.24 -7.30 17.85
C GLY A 72 20.10 -7.01 16.86
N ASN A 73 19.67 -5.74 16.71
CA ASN A 73 18.56 -5.35 15.82
C ASN A 73 18.95 -5.36 14.34
N VAL A 74 19.26 -6.55 13.83
CA VAL A 74 19.68 -6.81 12.47
C VAL A 74 18.50 -6.72 11.50
N GLN A 75 18.81 -6.58 10.23
CA GLN A 75 17.83 -6.56 9.15
C GLN A 75 18.24 -7.60 8.13
N ARG A 76 17.50 -8.71 8.06
CA ARG A 76 17.74 -9.78 7.08
C ARG A 76 17.09 -9.40 5.77
N VAL A 77 17.88 -9.26 4.72
CA VAL A 77 17.41 -8.84 3.40
C VAL A 77 16.74 -10.02 2.70
N VAL A 78 15.51 -9.82 2.24
CA VAL A 78 14.77 -10.79 1.42
C VAL A 78 14.80 -10.40 -0.05
N GLU A 79 14.89 -9.10 -0.35
CA GLU A 79 14.89 -8.60 -1.72
C GLU A 79 15.65 -7.26 -1.79
N VAL A 80 16.37 -7.05 -2.90
CA VAL A 80 16.96 -5.77 -3.27
C VAL A 80 16.36 -5.32 -4.59
N ARG A 81 15.66 -4.19 -4.59
CA ARG A 81 15.14 -3.55 -5.81
C ARG A 81 15.91 -2.28 -6.12
N VAL A 82 15.90 -1.90 -7.38
CA VAL A 82 16.46 -0.66 -7.91
C VAL A 82 15.31 0.08 -8.58
N ASP A 83 15.23 1.40 -8.43
CA ASP A 83 14.18 2.20 -9.05
C ASP A 83 14.36 2.34 -10.58
N CYS A 84 13.47 3.08 -11.23
CA CYS A 84 13.32 3.05 -12.69
C CYS A 84 14.51 3.66 -13.44
N ASP A 85 15.23 4.56 -12.80
CA ASP A 85 16.41 5.20 -13.36
C ASP A 85 17.69 4.73 -12.63
N GLY A 86 17.58 4.23 -11.41
CA GLY A 86 18.58 3.43 -10.73
C GLY A 86 19.43 4.20 -9.74
N ASP A 87 19.03 5.42 -9.39
CA ASP A 87 19.70 6.21 -8.35
C ASP A 87 19.07 6.06 -6.96
N ALA A 88 18.12 5.14 -6.78
CA ALA A 88 17.67 4.67 -5.48
C ALA A 88 17.57 3.15 -5.39
N VAL A 89 17.82 2.63 -4.19
CA VAL A 89 17.74 1.20 -3.89
C VAL A 89 16.76 0.94 -2.75
N LEU A 90 15.93 -0.09 -2.89
CA LEU A 90 15.02 -0.56 -1.86
C LEU A 90 15.50 -1.91 -1.33
N TYR A 91 15.77 -1.97 -0.03
CA TYR A 91 15.97 -3.23 0.68
C TYR A 91 14.65 -3.63 1.34
N ARG A 92 14.04 -4.72 0.88
CA ARG A 92 12.98 -5.38 1.66
C ARG A 92 13.65 -6.28 2.68
N VAL A 93 13.31 -6.09 3.96
CA VAL A 93 14.00 -6.75 5.07
C VAL A 93 13.03 -7.31 6.10
N VAL A 94 13.43 -8.36 6.80
CA VAL A 94 12.81 -8.80 8.05
C VAL A 94 13.65 -8.24 9.20
N PRO A 95 13.13 -7.27 9.99
CA PRO A 95 13.87 -6.69 11.11
C PRO A 95 13.80 -7.59 12.36
N GLU A 96 14.92 -7.71 13.08
CA GLU A 96 15.00 -8.39 14.38
C GLU A 96 14.97 -7.37 15.52
N GLY A 97 13.89 -6.57 15.60
CA GLY A 97 13.73 -5.48 16.57
C GLY A 97 13.84 -4.08 15.94
N PRO A 98 13.84 -3.02 16.76
CA PRO A 98 13.64 -1.67 16.26
C PRO A 98 14.73 -1.21 15.30
N ALA A 99 14.32 -0.57 14.21
CA ALA A 99 15.23 0.01 13.24
C ALA A 99 15.92 1.26 13.80
N CYS A 100 15.24 2.04 14.64
CA CYS A 100 15.77 3.28 15.17
C CYS A 100 16.68 3.07 16.39
N HIS A 101 17.72 3.90 16.50
CA HIS A 101 18.62 3.89 17.66
C HIS A 101 17.98 4.51 18.92
N THR A 102 16.83 5.17 18.79
CA THR A 102 16.06 5.70 19.93
C THR A 102 15.19 4.63 20.60
N GLY A 103 15.11 3.43 20.02
CA GLY A 103 14.21 2.37 20.46
C GLY A 103 12.91 2.27 19.66
N GLU A 104 12.60 3.27 18.83
CA GLU A 104 11.41 3.27 17.97
C GLU A 104 11.50 2.26 16.83
N GLN A 105 10.36 1.69 16.42
CA GLN A 105 10.30 0.65 15.37
C GLN A 105 10.83 1.17 14.04
N VAL A 106 10.40 2.36 13.64
CA VAL A 106 10.82 3.05 12.42
C VAL A 106 11.52 4.37 12.75
N CYS A 107 12.43 4.83 11.89
CA CYS A 107 13.05 6.15 12.03
C CYS A 107 12.08 7.31 11.77
N PHE A 108 11.03 7.07 10.99
CA PHE A 108 10.03 8.06 10.58
C PHE A 108 8.85 8.15 11.55
N TYR A 109 9.10 8.02 12.86
CA TYR A 109 8.07 8.05 13.91
C TYR A 109 7.57 9.45 14.26
N ARG A 110 8.08 10.51 13.61
CA ARG A 110 7.70 11.90 13.85
C ARG A 110 6.98 12.47 12.65
N ARG A 111 5.93 13.26 12.91
CA ARG A 111 5.15 13.96 11.88
C ARG A 111 5.35 15.46 11.99
N LEU A 112 5.55 16.10 10.83
CA LEU A 112 5.46 17.55 10.72
C LEU A 112 4.00 17.99 10.81
N VAL A 113 3.72 18.90 11.73
CA VAL A 113 2.40 19.51 11.93
C VAL A 113 2.54 21.04 11.81
N PRO A 114 1.46 21.80 11.56
CA PRO A 114 1.55 23.25 11.35
C PRO A 114 2.33 24.00 12.44
N ASP A 115 2.26 23.53 13.70
CA ASP A 115 2.87 24.18 14.86
C ASP A 115 4.16 23.49 15.35
N GLY A 116 4.75 22.55 14.59
CA GLY A 116 6.04 21.94 14.92
C GLY A 116 6.19 20.47 14.54
N VAL A 117 6.82 19.69 15.42
CA VAL A 117 7.07 18.25 15.23
C VAL A 117 6.37 17.49 16.33
N SER A 118 5.43 16.63 15.96
CA SER A 118 4.78 15.71 16.89
C SER A 118 5.48 14.35 16.85
N SER A 119 5.72 13.79 18.03
CA SER A 119 6.23 12.43 18.23
C SER A 119 5.15 11.53 18.81
N GLU A 120 3.87 11.87 18.62
CA GLU A 120 2.81 10.94 19.00
C GLU A 120 3.20 9.59 18.39
N ALA A 121 3.42 8.61 19.29
CA ALA A 121 3.66 7.24 18.89
C ALA A 121 2.69 6.96 17.76
N ALA A 122 3.16 6.40 16.65
CA ALA A 122 2.26 5.87 15.65
C ALA A 122 1.31 4.94 16.40
N LYS A 123 0.15 5.46 16.84
CA LYS A 123 -0.98 4.67 17.28
C LYS A 123 -1.17 3.78 16.09
N GLU A 124 -0.94 2.50 16.37
CA GLU A 124 -0.87 1.40 15.42
C GLU A 124 -1.49 1.83 14.08
N VAL A 125 -0.67 1.84 13.03
CA VAL A 125 -1.22 1.26 11.80
C VAL A 125 -1.57 -0.13 12.26
N GLY A 126 -2.84 -0.32 12.68
CA GLY A 126 -3.32 -1.59 13.15
C GLY A 126 -2.96 -2.65 12.11
N PRO A 127 -2.90 -3.93 12.50
CA PRO A 127 -2.75 -4.98 11.51
C PRO A 127 -3.71 -4.66 10.37
N ASN A 128 -3.19 -4.72 9.14
CA ASN A 128 -4.01 -4.80 7.95
C ASN A 128 -5.23 -5.66 8.32
N PRO A 129 -6.46 -5.14 8.29
CA PRO A 129 -7.62 -5.99 8.42
C PRO A 129 -7.85 -6.68 7.06
N GLU A 130 -6.83 -7.35 6.53
CA GLU A 130 -7.04 -8.57 5.77
C GLU A 130 -6.85 -9.71 6.77
N GLY A 131 -7.96 -10.34 7.15
CA GLY A 131 -7.92 -11.69 7.70
C GLY A 131 -8.64 -11.92 9.03
N ALA A 132 -9.21 -10.91 9.69
CA ALA A 132 -10.23 -11.20 10.68
C ALA A 132 -11.52 -11.56 9.92
N ALA A 133 -11.77 -12.86 9.78
CA ALA A 133 -13.09 -13.39 9.53
C ALA A 133 -14.03 -12.94 10.66
N VAL A 134 -14.53 -11.71 10.58
CA VAL A 134 -15.64 -11.26 11.41
C VAL A 134 -16.89 -11.78 10.71
N ARG A 135 -17.38 -12.92 11.19
CA ARG A 135 -18.77 -13.31 10.95
C ARG A 135 -19.63 -12.17 11.45
N ALA A 136 -20.20 -11.40 10.52
CA ALA A 136 -21.27 -10.48 10.84
C ALA A 136 -22.41 -11.30 11.46
N GLU A 137 -22.81 -10.94 12.67
CA GLU A 137 -24.06 -11.46 13.22
C GLU A 137 -25.21 -10.96 12.35
N GLU A 138 -26.09 -11.91 12.02
CA GLU A 138 -27.25 -11.76 11.15
C GLU A 138 -28.20 -10.69 11.71
N GLY A 139 -28.35 -9.60 10.94
CA GLY A 139 -29.38 -8.58 11.13
C GLY A 139 -30.13 -8.36 9.81
N ASP A 140 -31.33 -8.94 9.75
CA ASP A 140 -32.31 -9.03 8.65
C ASP A 140 -32.14 -8.11 7.43
N VAL A 141 -31.80 -8.72 6.30
CA VAL A 141 -32.13 -8.24 4.95
C VAL A 141 -33.04 -9.31 4.33
N PRO A 142 -34.22 -8.96 3.78
CA PRO A 142 -35.24 -9.95 3.44
C PRO A 142 -34.81 -10.80 2.24
N ALA A 143 -34.96 -12.12 2.41
CA ALA A 143 -34.61 -13.13 1.43
C ALA A 143 -35.51 -13.05 0.18
N ALA A 144 -34.87 -13.03 -1.00
CA ALA A 144 -35.49 -13.42 -2.26
C ALA A 144 -34.90 -14.77 -2.69
N SER A 145 -35.80 -15.75 -2.81
CA SER A 145 -35.56 -17.17 -3.06
C SER A 145 -35.18 -17.51 -4.49
N ASP A 146 -34.33 -18.54 -4.60
CA ASP A 146 -34.23 -19.61 -5.61
C ASP A 146 -34.40 -19.29 -7.10
N ALA A 147 -33.36 -19.59 -7.90
CA ALA A 147 -33.48 -20.53 -9.01
C ALA A 147 -32.11 -20.99 -9.56
N SER A 148 -32.11 -22.28 -9.89
CA SER A 148 -31.16 -23.11 -10.62
C SER A 148 -30.43 -22.48 -11.81
N GLY A 149 -29.25 -23.03 -12.09
CA GLY A 149 -28.44 -22.69 -13.25
C GLY A 149 -29.15 -22.88 -14.58
N ASP A 150 -28.96 -21.86 -15.42
CA ASP A 150 -28.81 -21.87 -16.87
C ASP A 150 -28.42 -20.43 -17.22
N VAL A 151 -27.56 -20.20 -18.22
CA VAL A 151 -27.11 -18.85 -18.59
C VAL A 151 -28.26 -18.08 -19.26
N PRO A 152 -28.73 -16.90 -18.75
CA PRO A 152 -29.65 -16.06 -19.50
C PRO A 152 -29.08 -14.66 -19.72
N GLY A 153 -29.20 -14.19 -20.96
CA GLY A 153 -28.88 -12.83 -21.35
C GLY A 153 -29.68 -11.77 -20.59
N ASN A 154 -29.05 -10.61 -20.47
CA ASN A 154 -29.58 -9.36 -19.93
C ASN A 154 -29.96 -9.41 -18.43
N VAL A 155 -28.94 -9.52 -17.58
CA VAL A 155 -29.04 -8.98 -16.22
C VAL A 155 -29.13 -7.46 -16.38
N ALA A 156 -30.30 -6.87 -16.17
CA ALA A 156 -30.49 -5.43 -16.26
C ALA A 156 -29.49 -4.72 -15.32
N TRP A 157 -28.77 -3.73 -15.86
CA TRP A 157 -27.91 -2.85 -15.08
C TRP A 157 -28.76 -2.15 -14.01
N ASP A 158 -28.58 -2.53 -12.74
CA ASP A 158 -29.27 -1.87 -11.64
C ASP A 158 -28.56 -0.56 -11.26
N GLU A 159 -28.80 0.51 -12.04
CA GLU A 159 -28.32 1.86 -11.71
C GLU A 159 -28.71 2.29 -10.28
N SER A 160 -29.73 1.65 -9.69
CA SER A 160 -30.19 1.96 -8.34
C SER A 160 -29.18 1.54 -7.26
N ALA A 161 -28.26 0.61 -7.51
CA ALA A 161 -27.21 0.24 -6.55
C ALA A 161 -26.21 1.38 -6.33
N LEU A 162 -25.68 1.96 -7.41
CA LEU A 162 -24.77 3.12 -7.34
C LEU A 162 -25.50 4.35 -6.80
N ALA A 163 -26.76 4.57 -7.19
CA ALA A 163 -27.57 5.67 -6.69
C ALA A 163 -27.82 5.58 -5.17
N ARG A 164 -28.15 4.38 -4.65
CA ARG A 164 -28.28 4.13 -3.20
C ARG A 164 -26.95 4.38 -2.48
N LEU A 165 -25.85 3.85 -3.02
CA LEU A 165 -24.53 4.01 -2.43
C LEU A 165 -24.11 5.48 -2.38
N TRP A 166 -24.34 6.23 -3.45
CA TRP A 166 -24.12 7.67 -3.49
C TRP A 166 -24.94 8.40 -2.42
N GLY A 167 -26.22 8.06 -2.25
CA GLY A 167 -27.07 8.63 -1.19
C GLY A 167 -26.51 8.43 0.21
N VAL A 168 -25.99 7.24 0.51
CA VAL A 168 -25.32 6.94 1.78
C VAL A 168 -24.05 7.76 1.95
N ILE A 169 -23.21 7.85 0.91
CA ILE A 169 -21.95 8.61 0.94
C ILE A 169 -22.22 10.10 1.14
N ASP A 170 -23.23 10.66 0.45
CA ASP A 170 -23.63 12.06 0.57
C ASP A 170 -24.21 12.40 1.96
N SER A 171 -25.03 11.50 2.54
CA SER A 171 -25.48 11.63 3.94
C SER A 171 -24.29 11.63 4.90
N ARG A 172 -23.37 10.65 4.79
CA ARG A 172 -22.16 10.59 5.63
C ARG A 172 -21.23 11.79 5.43
N TYR A 173 -21.21 12.37 4.24
CA TYR A 173 -20.45 13.60 3.99
C TYR A 173 -21.02 14.79 4.77
N ARG A 174 -22.34 14.92 4.83
CA ARG A 174 -23.03 16.01 5.55
C ARG A 174 -23.03 15.82 7.06
N GLU A 175 -23.32 14.61 7.51
CA GLU A 175 -23.61 14.31 8.91
C GLU A 175 -22.36 13.98 9.74
N ARG A 176 -21.27 13.54 9.10
CA ARG A 176 -20.00 13.20 9.77
C ARG A 176 -20.18 12.28 11.00
N PRO A 177 -20.87 11.13 10.90
CA PRO A 177 -21.05 10.24 12.04
C PRO A 177 -19.69 9.73 12.55
N ASP A 178 -19.54 9.72 13.87
CA ASP A 178 -18.33 9.22 14.54
C ASP A 178 -18.14 7.72 14.29
N GLY A 179 -16.89 7.30 14.20
CA GLY A 179 -16.54 5.89 13.93
C GLY A 179 -16.81 5.40 12.51
N SER A 180 -17.41 6.21 11.63
CA SER A 180 -17.65 5.82 10.24
C SER A 180 -16.37 5.87 9.40
N TYR A 181 -16.09 4.78 8.68
CA TYR A 181 -15.00 4.71 7.71
C TYR A 181 -15.08 5.83 6.65
N THR A 182 -16.29 6.15 6.17
CA THR A 182 -16.47 7.22 5.18
C THR A 182 -16.12 8.58 5.78
N THR A 183 -16.49 8.84 7.04
CA THR A 183 -16.08 10.05 7.78
C THR A 183 -14.56 10.12 7.88
N TYR A 184 -13.90 9.02 8.22
CA TYR A 184 -12.43 8.95 8.24
C TYR A 184 -11.81 9.33 6.90
N LEU A 185 -12.31 8.81 5.78
CA LEU A 185 -11.78 9.18 4.45
C LEU A 185 -11.90 10.69 4.21
N PHE A 186 -13.07 11.26 4.51
CA PHE A 186 -13.30 12.69 4.30
C PHE A 186 -12.46 13.59 5.20
N THR A 187 -12.16 13.18 6.43
CA THR A 187 -11.28 13.97 7.33
C THR A 187 -9.82 13.93 6.89
N HIS A 188 -9.39 12.89 6.18
CA HIS A 188 -8.02 12.72 5.69
C HIS A 188 -7.81 13.23 4.25
N GLY A 189 -8.89 13.66 3.60
CA GLY A 189 -8.85 14.38 2.33
C GLY A 189 -8.46 13.56 1.10
N ALA A 190 -8.38 14.25 -0.03
CA ALA A 190 -8.20 13.65 -1.35
C ALA A 190 -6.94 12.78 -1.49
N GLU A 191 -5.84 13.09 -0.79
CA GLU A 191 -4.61 12.28 -0.86
C GLU A 191 -4.86 10.86 -0.36
N ARG A 192 -5.57 10.70 0.76
CA ARG A 192 -5.89 9.38 1.32
C ARG A 192 -6.84 8.60 0.41
N MET A 193 -7.85 9.28 -0.15
CA MET A 193 -8.77 8.68 -1.11
C MET A 193 -8.05 8.23 -2.38
N GLY A 194 -7.13 9.05 -2.90
CA GLY A 194 -6.32 8.73 -4.07
C GLY A 194 -5.42 7.51 -3.87
N LYS A 195 -4.85 7.34 -2.67
CA LYS A 195 -4.09 6.12 -2.32
C LYS A 195 -4.98 4.87 -2.38
N LYS A 196 -6.17 4.92 -1.75
CA LYS A 196 -7.14 3.81 -1.83
C LYS A 196 -7.53 3.50 -3.28
N ILE A 197 -7.88 4.51 -4.08
CA ILE A 197 -8.18 4.32 -5.51
C ILE A 197 -7.03 3.60 -6.24
N GLY A 198 -5.78 3.98 -5.95
CA GLY A 198 -4.61 3.34 -6.54
C GLY A 198 -4.45 1.87 -6.12
N GLU A 199 -4.66 1.56 -4.84
CA GLU A 199 -4.65 0.19 -4.31
C GLU A 199 -5.72 -0.67 -4.98
N GLU A 200 -6.99 -0.25 -4.91
CA GLU A 200 -8.13 -1.01 -5.47
C GLU A 200 -7.97 -1.21 -6.99
N ALA A 201 -7.46 -0.21 -7.72
CA ALA A 201 -7.24 -0.32 -9.15
C ALA A 201 -6.19 -1.39 -9.50
N VAL A 202 -5.15 -1.53 -8.69
CA VAL A 202 -4.14 -2.60 -8.85
C VAL A 202 -4.75 -3.95 -8.49
N GLU A 203 -5.55 -4.02 -7.43
CA GLU A 203 -6.23 -5.25 -6.99
C GLU A 203 -7.21 -5.76 -8.03
N VAL A 204 -8.04 -4.88 -8.63
CA VAL A 204 -8.89 -5.21 -9.78
C VAL A 204 -8.07 -5.80 -10.93
N ALA A 205 -6.95 -5.17 -11.28
CA ALA A 205 -6.11 -5.63 -12.38
C ALA A 205 -5.52 -7.01 -12.12
N LEU A 206 -5.01 -7.25 -10.90
CA LEU A 206 -4.46 -8.54 -10.48
C LEU A 206 -5.53 -9.63 -10.42
N ALA A 207 -6.70 -9.33 -9.86
CA ALA A 207 -7.85 -10.23 -9.84
C ALA A 207 -8.29 -10.59 -11.26
N GLY A 208 -8.26 -9.62 -12.19
CA GLY A 208 -8.55 -9.85 -13.60
C GLY A 208 -7.60 -10.83 -14.26
N LEU A 209 -6.28 -10.63 -14.06
CA LEU A 209 -5.24 -11.55 -14.57
C LEU A 209 -5.38 -12.96 -13.99
N LYS A 210 -5.80 -13.08 -12.72
CA LYS A 210 -6.09 -14.36 -12.08
C LYS A 210 -7.33 -15.02 -12.69
N ALA A 211 -8.39 -14.26 -12.91
CA ALA A 211 -9.65 -14.74 -13.47
C ALA A 211 -9.53 -15.31 -14.90
N GLU A 212 -8.51 -14.89 -15.68
CA GLU A 212 -8.20 -15.51 -16.97
C GLU A 212 -7.80 -16.98 -16.86
N ARG A 213 -7.19 -17.37 -15.73
CA ARG A 213 -6.63 -18.71 -15.49
C ARG A 213 -7.50 -19.53 -14.56
N ASP A 214 -8.29 -18.88 -13.72
CA ASP A 214 -9.15 -19.48 -12.72
C ASP A 214 -10.52 -18.79 -12.69
N ALA A 215 -11.54 -19.47 -13.22
CA ALA A 215 -12.89 -18.92 -13.29
C ALA A 215 -13.52 -18.66 -11.89
N THR A 216 -12.97 -19.24 -10.82
CA THR A 216 -13.45 -18.98 -9.45
C THR A 216 -13.03 -17.60 -8.92
N ALA A 217 -11.97 -17.01 -9.49
CA ALA A 217 -11.50 -15.67 -9.13
C ALA A 217 -12.36 -14.52 -9.69
N LYS A 218 -13.43 -14.82 -10.45
CA LYS A 218 -14.39 -13.79 -10.91
C LYS A 218 -15.06 -13.04 -9.76
N ALA A 219 -15.23 -13.70 -8.61
CA ALA A 219 -15.78 -13.05 -7.41
C ALA A 219 -14.84 -11.99 -6.84
N GLU A 220 -13.52 -12.23 -6.89
CA GLU A 220 -12.50 -11.25 -6.48
C GLU A 220 -12.57 -10.02 -7.39
N VAL A 221 -12.62 -10.20 -8.71
CA VAL A 221 -12.77 -9.07 -9.66
C VAL A 221 -13.97 -8.19 -9.33
N ALA A 222 -15.10 -8.80 -8.99
CA ALA A 222 -16.32 -8.07 -8.62
C ALA A 222 -16.17 -7.31 -7.29
N ALA A 223 -15.52 -7.91 -6.28
CA ALA A 223 -15.27 -7.29 -4.98
C ALA A 223 -14.36 -6.06 -5.11
N GLU A 224 -13.18 -6.23 -5.72
CA GLU A 224 -12.22 -5.13 -5.89
C GLU A 224 -12.80 -4.01 -6.77
N SER A 225 -13.63 -4.37 -7.76
CA SER A 225 -14.30 -3.37 -8.60
C SER A 225 -15.33 -2.57 -7.81
N ALA A 226 -16.03 -3.20 -6.86
CA ALA A 226 -16.97 -2.51 -5.99
C ALA A 226 -16.25 -1.54 -5.04
N ASP A 227 -15.10 -1.93 -4.49
CA ASP A 227 -14.29 -1.07 -3.62
C ASP A 227 -13.67 0.10 -4.38
N LEU A 228 -13.18 -0.13 -5.61
CA LEU A 228 -12.73 0.94 -6.50
C LEU A 228 -13.86 1.94 -6.80
N LEU A 229 -15.05 1.46 -7.13
CA LEU A 229 -16.21 2.31 -7.40
C LEU A 229 -16.63 3.10 -6.15
N TYR A 230 -16.65 2.46 -4.99
CA TYR A 230 -16.93 3.14 -3.72
C TYR A 230 -15.94 4.28 -3.46
N HIS A 231 -14.64 4.02 -3.59
CA HIS A 231 -13.60 5.01 -3.36
C HIS A 231 -13.63 6.16 -4.37
N LEU A 232 -13.98 5.89 -5.63
CA LEU A 232 -14.24 6.93 -6.63
C LEU A 232 -15.43 7.82 -6.24
N LEU A 233 -16.55 7.24 -5.80
CA LEU A 233 -17.73 8.01 -5.36
C LEU A 233 -17.41 8.89 -4.15
N VAL A 234 -16.65 8.36 -3.18
CA VAL A 234 -16.19 9.16 -2.02
C VAL A 234 -15.31 10.33 -2.47
N LEU A 235 -14.36 10.10 -3.38
CA LEU A 235 -13.52 11.17 -3.92
C LEU A 235 -14.36 12.22 -4.63
N TRP A 236 -15.26 11.82 -5.53
CA TRP A 236 -16.12 12.74 -6.28
C TRP A 236 -16.90 13.63 -5.31
N ARG A 237 -17.51 13.04 -4.29
CA ARG A 237 -18.26 13.79 -3.30
C ARG A 237 -17.40 14.81 -2.56
N HIS A 238 -16.17 14.43 -2.22
CA HIS A 238 -15.21 15.29 -1.52
C HIS A 238 -14.75 16.48 -2.36
N VAL A 239 -14.49 16.27 -3.66
CA VAL A 239 -14.01 17.32 -4.58
C VAL A 239 -15.14 18.07 -5.30
N GLY A 240 -16.39 17.75 -5.00
CA GLY A 240 -17.57 18.44 -5.54
C GLY A 240 -18.03 17.97 -6.92
N VAL A 241 -17.53 16.84 -7.41
CA VAL A 241 -18.00 16.19 -8.64
C VAL A 241 -19.27 15.39 -8.36
N GLN A 242 -20.30 15.56 -9.18
CA GLN A 242 -21.53 14.77 -9.12
C GLN A 242 -21.46 13.57 -10.07
N PRO A 243 -22.15 12.46 -9.78
CA PRO A 243 -22.23 11.32 -10.71
C PRO A 243 -22.70 11.73 -12.12
N ALA A 244 -23.62 12.68 -12.21
CA ALA A 244 -24.10 13.22 -13.48
C ALA A 244 -22.98 13.84 -14.33
N ASP A 245 -21.98 14.47 -13.71
CA ASP A 245 -20.84 15.05 -14.43
C ASP A 245 -20.01 13.95 -15.10
N VAL A 246 -19.85 12.81 -14.43
CA VAL A 246 -19.09 11.66 -14.94
C VAL A 246 -19.88 10.94 -16.03
N TRP A 247 -21.19 10.78 -15.86
CA TRP A 247 -22.06 10.14 -16.87
C TRP A 247 -22.07 10.93 -18.17
N GLN A 248 -22.16 12.25 -18.11
CA GLN A 248 -22.04 13.10 -19.30
C GLN A 248 -20.69 12.92 -20.03
N VAL A 249 -19.61 12.66 -19.30
CA VAL A 249 -18.29 12.38 -19.91
C VAL A 249 -18.27 11.00 -20.57
N LEU A 250 -18.91 10.00 -19.97
CA LEU A 250 -19.02 8.65 -20.54
C LEU A 250 -19.94 8.62 -21.76
N GLU A 251 -21.09 9.28 -21.73
CA GLU A 251 -22.04 9.38 -22.84
C GLU A 251 -21.39 9.98 -24.10
N LYS A 252 -20.47 10.93 -23.94
CA LYS A 252 -19.71 11.52 -25.06
C LYS A 252 -18.69 10.55 -25.70
N ARG A 253 -18.42 9.41 -25.05
CA ARG A 253 -17.41 8.41 -25.49
C ARG A 253 -18.05 7.15 -26.05
N ALA A 254 -19.33 6.90 -25.75
CA ALA A 254 -20.12 5.80 -26.28
C ALA A 254 -20.57 6.11 -27.72
#